data_AF-A0AAE6G5W8-F1
#
_entry.id   AF-A0AAE6G5W8-F1
#
_cell.length_a   1.000
_cell.length_b   1.000
_cell.length_c   1.000
_cell.angle_alpha   90.00
_cell.angle_beta   90.00
_cell.angle_gamma   90.00
#
_symmetry.space_group_name_H-M   'P 1'
#
loop_
_entity.id
_entity.type
_entity.pdbx_description
1 polymer ?
#
loop_
_entity_poly.entity_id
_entity_poly.type
_entity_poly.pdbx_seq_one_letter_code
_entity_poly.pdbx_strand_id
1 'polypeptide(L)'
;MRTVGNSLHQELWVPAEELATFNQHIQGPVRFTEAWYGPGYLGPDTSLVPLERQLLALFEQSSDALSLLQANTAVCLFNSAWWSSTPASAQGLNPSDHLRLLDRLRHAWVTLHPTWPLPVPGANRQTDPQ
;
A
#
# COMPACT_ATOMS: atom_id res chain seq x y z
N MET A 1 -1.68 17.47 -23.99
CA MET A 1 -1.13 16.46 -23.05
C MET A 1 0.26 15.99 -23.50
N ARG A 2 1.21 15.86 -22.56
CA ARG A 2 2.55 15.30 -22.81
C ARG A 2 2.87 14.25 -21.75
N THR A 3 3.38 13.09 -22.16
CA THR A 3 3.96 12.11 -21.22
C THR A 3 5.44 12.42 -21.04
N VAL A 4 5.88 12.52 -19.79
CA VAL A 4 7.30 12.61 -19.39
C VAL A 4 7.62 11.49 -18.41
N GLY A 5 8.90 11.37 -18.02
CA GLY A 5 9.37 10.30 -17.13
C GLY A 5 10.01 9.13 -17.89
N ASN A 6 10.19 8.01 -17.21
CA ASN A 6 10.83 6.81 -17.74
C ASN A 6 9.82 5.67 -17.90
N SER A 7 10.28 4.46 -18.23
CA SER A 7 9.38 3.29 -18.37
C SER A 7 8.73 2.84 -17.05
N LEU A 8 9.28 3.22 -15.90
CA LEU A 8 8.79 2.88 -14.56
C LEU A 8 7.74 3.88 -14.06
N HIS A 9 7.96 5.17 -14.33
CA HIS A 9 7.04 6.26 -13.95
C HIS A 9 6.73 7.11 -15.18
N GLN A 10 5.46 7.09 -15.57
CA GLN A 10 4.93 7.97 -16.58
C GLN A 10 4.18 9.12 -15.91
N GLU A 11 4.65 10.34 -16.14
CA GLU A 11 4.01 11.55 -15.66
C GLU A 11 3.25 12.20 -16.81
N LEU A 12 1.97 12.47 -16.59
CA LEU A 12 1.12 13.09 -17.60
C LEU A 12 0.95 14.56 -17.29
N TRP A 13 1.50 15.41 -18.13
CA TRP A 13 1.39 16.85 -18.00
C TRP A 13 0.19 17.33 -18.81
N VAL A 14 -0.83 17.80 -18.09
CA VAL A 14 -2.09 18.31 -18.63
C VAL A 14 -2.13 19.83 -18.38
N PRO A 15 -2.33 20.67 -19.41
CA PRO A 15 -2.58 22.10 -19.23
C PRO A 15 -3.73 22.34 -18.24
N ALA A 16 -3.64 23.38 -17.42
CA ALA A 16 -4.61 23.62 -16.36
C ALA A 16 -6.04 23.81 -16.91
N GLU A 17 -6.16 24.45 -18.06
CA GLU A 17 -7.41 24.65 -18.81
C GLU A 17 -8.03 23.36 -19.35
N GLU A 18 -7.23 22.30 -19.55
CA GLU A 18 -7.68 20.99 -20.05
C GLU A 18 -7.99 20.01 -18.90
N LEU A 19 -7.61 20.33 -17.65
CA LEU A 19 -7.68 19.40 -16.51
C LEU A 19 -9.11 18.91 -16.23
N ALA A 20 -10.11 19.78 -16.34
CA ALA A 20 -11.51 19.40 -16.14
C ALA A 20 -11.98 18.39 -17.19
N THR A 21 -11.65 18.61 -18.45
CA THR A 21 -11.95 17.70 -19.57
C THR A 21 -11.18 16.39 -19.42
N PHE A 22 -9.91 16.44 -19.01
CA PHE A 22 -9.11 15.25 -18.74
C PHE A 22 -9.74 14.38 -17.64
N ASN A 23 -10.14 14.99 -16.52
CA ASN A 23 -10.74 14.28 -15.40
C ASN A 23 -12.05 13.55 -15.78
N GLN A 24 -12.82 14.10 -16.72
CA GLN A 24 -14.04 13.45 -17.24
C GLN A 24 -13.74 12.15 -18.02
N HIS A 25 -12.52 12.00 -18.53
CA HIS A 25 -12.09 10.81 -19.27
C HIS A 25 -11.42 9.74 -18.37
N ILE A 26 -11.22 10.00 -17.08
CA ILE A 26 -10.70 8.99 -16.16
C ILE A 26 -11.79 7.93 -15.94
N GLN A 27 -11.54 6.72 -16.44
CA GLN A 27 -12.46 5.60 -16.32
C GLN A 27 -12.05 4.69 -15.16
N GLY A 28 -12.99 4.45 -14.23
CA GLY A 28 -12.77 3.60 -13.07
C GLY A 28 -11.94 4.27 -11.96
N PRO A 29 -11.68 3.54 -10.86
CA PRO A 29 -10.95 4.07 -9.72
C PRO A 29 -9.45 4.17 -10.01
N VAL A 30 -8.79 5.18 -9.43
CA VAL A 30 -7.33 5.22 -9.31
C VAL A 30 -6.88 4.04 -8.44
N ARG A 31 -5.85 3.31 -8.88
CA ARG A 31 -5.33 2.12 -8.19
C ARG A 31 -3.89 2.34 -7.76
N PHE A 32 -3.56 1.84 -6.58
CA PHE A 32 -2.19 1.72 -6.10
C PHE A 32 -1.63 0.38 -6.56
N THR A 33 -0.69 0.40 -7.50
CA THR A 33 -0.13 -0.84 -8.08
C THR A 33 1.13 -1.27 -7.36
N GLU A 34 2.01 -0.31 -7.05
CA GLU A 34 3.30 -0.55 -6.40
C GLU A 34 3.54 0.50 -5.32
N ALA A 35 4.34 0.14 -4.31
CA ALA A 35 4.80 1.08 -3.30
C ALA A 35 6.31 0.94 -3.04
N TRP A 36 6.96 2.09 -2.88
CA TRP A 36 8.40 2.24 -2.73
C TRP A 36 8.69 3.02 -1.46
N TYR A 37 9.53 2.47 -0.58
CA TYR A 37 9.77 3.02 0.75
C TYR A 37 11.25 3.38 0.93
N GLY A 38 11.50 4.57 1.46
CA GLY A 38 12.83 4.98 1.90
C GLY A 38 13.12 4.53 3.34
N PRO A 39 14.40 4.60 3.79
CA PRO A 39 14.83 4.16 5.12
C PRO A 39 14.19 4.93 6.29
N GLY A 40 13.59 6.09 6.04
CA GLY A 40 12.89 6.91 7.05
C GLY A 40 11.37 6.82 6.97
N TYR A 41 10.81 5.79 6.32
CA TYR A 41 9.36 5.65 6.21
C TYR A 41 8.74 5.29 7.58
N LEU A 42 7.79 6.10 8.04
CA LEU A 42 7.10 5.92 9.34
C LEU A 42 5.63 5.50 9.20
N GLY A 43 5.13 5.37 7.97
CA GLY A 43 3.70 5.19 7.72
C GLY A 43 2.90 6.50 7.74
N PRO A 44 1.60 6.43 7.42
CA PRO A 44 0.68 7.54 7.61
C PRO A 44 0.49 7.85 9.11
N ASP A 45 0.16 9.11 9.43
CA ASP A 45 -0.23 9.50 10.79
C ASP A 45 -1.49 8.74 11.22
N THR A 46 -1.41 8.01 12.32
CA THR A 46 -2.45 7.11 12.81
C THR A 46 -2.39 6.96 14.32
N SER A 47 -3.54 6.71 14.95
CA SER A 47 -3.63 6.37 16.37
C SER A 47 -3.25 4.91 16.67
N LEU A 48 -2.94 4.10 15.66
CA LEU A 48 -2.45 2.75 15.86
C LEU A 48 -1.04 2.75 16.48
N VAL A 49 -0.61 1.57 16.91
CA VAL A 49 0.75 1.32 17.36
C VAL A 49 1.79 1.68 16.27
N PRO A 50 3.10 1.79 16.60
CA PRO A 50 4.15 2.03 15.62
C PRO A 50 4.13 1.02 14.45
N LEU A 51 4.60 1.47 13.28
CA LEU A 51 4.53 0.78 11.99
C LEU A 51 4.86 -0.73 12.06
N GLU A 52 5.92 -1.08 12.77
CA GLU A 52 6.45 -2.43 12.94
C GLU A 52 5.46 -3.38 13.66
N ARG A 53 4.55 -2.82 14.48
CA ARG A 53 3.59 -3.56 15.29
C ARG A 53 2.17 -3.51 14.73
N GLN A 54 1.90 -2.66 13.74
CA GLN A 54 0.55 -2.42 13.22
C GLN A 54 -0.08 -3.67 12.65
N LEU A 55 0.65 -4.44 11.83
CA LEU A 55 0.14 -5.68 11.23
C LEU A 55 -0.38 -6.63 12.31
N LEU A 56 0.39 -6.80 13.39
CA LEU A 56 -0.01 -7.65 14.51
C LEU A 56 -1.21 -7.06 15.27
N ALA A 57 -1.19 -5.76 15.58
CA ALA A 57 -2.25 -5.10 16.33
C ALA A 57 -3.62 -5.16 15.62
N LEU A 58 -3.64 -5.11 14.29
CA LEU A 58 -4.86 -5.27 13.48
C LEU A 58 -5.55 -6.63 13.70
N PHE A 59 -4.82 -7.64 14.17
CA PHE A 59 -5.32 -9.01 14.33
C PHE A 59 -5.25 -9.55 15.76
N GLU A 60 -4.56 -8.88 16.68
CA GLU A 60 -4.52 -9.23 18.11
C GLU A 60 -5.74 -8.73 18.88
N GLN A 61 -6.25 -7.53 18.55
CA GLN A 61 -7.19 -6.82 19.44
C GLN A 61 -8.68 -7.03 19.15
N SER A 62 -9.05 -7.71 18.06
CA SER A 62 -10.46 -7.82 17.68
C SER A 62 -10.92 -9.26 17.45
N SER A 63 -12.08 -9.58 18.01
CA SER A 63 -12.92 -10.68 17.54
C SER A 63 -13.50 -10.42 16.14
N ASP A 64 -13.43 -9.17 15.67
CA ASP A 64 -13.84 -8.74 14.32
C ASP A 64 -12.76 -7.88 13.63
N ALA A 65 -11.82 -8.57 12.98
CA ALA A 65 -10.74 -7.95 12.23
C ALA A 65 -11.25 -7.11 11.04
N LEU A 66 -12.41 -7.45 10.48
CA LEU A 66 -12.93 -6.78 9.30
C LEU A 66 -13.28 -5.32 9.60
N SER A 67 -13.98 -5.09 10.72
CA SER A 67 -14.32 -3.74 11.20
C SER A 67 -13.08 -2.89 11.48
N LEU A 68 -12.04 -3.47 12.09
CA LEU A 68 -10.82 -2.73 12.40
C LEU A 68 -10.02 -2.37 11.14
N LEU A 69 -9.95 -3.29 10.16
CA LEU A 69 -9.33 -3.02 8.86
C LEU A 69 -10.09 -1.92 8.10
N GLN A 70 -11.42 -1.96 8.12
CA GLN A 70 -12.27 -0.93 7.50
C GLN A 70 -12.08 0.45 8.14
N ALA A 71 -11.93 0.51 9.47
CA ALA A 71 -11.63 1.75 10.17
C ALA A 71 -10.22 2.30 9.85
N ASN A 72 -9.31 1.44 9.39
CA ASN A 72 -7.91 1.76 9.12
C ASN A 72 -7.51 1.48 7.65
N THR A 73 -8.44 1.68 6.70
CA THR A 73 -8.22 1.39 5.27
C THR A 73 -6.97 2.07 4.72
N ALA A 74 -6.72 3.34 5.06
CA ALA A 74 -5.54 4.07 4.59
C ALA A 74 -4.23 3.46 5.10
N VAL A 75 -4.18 3.07 6.38
CA VAL A 75 -3.01 2.39 6.97
C VAL A 75 -2.75 1.08 6.26
N CYS A 76 -3.80 0.27 6.05
CA CYS A 76 -3.68 -1.01 5.37
C CYS A 76 -3.19 -0.84 3.93
N LEU A 77 -3.73 0.14 3.19
CA LEU A 77 -3.36 0.41 1.81
C LEU A 77 -1.91 0.89 1.67
N PHE A 78 -1.49 1.84 2.51
CA PHE A 78 -0.16 2.44 2.41
C PHE A 78 0.94 1.58 3.01
N ASN A 79 0.64 0.71 3.98
CA ASN A 79 1.65 -0.08 4.66
C ASN A 79 1.72 -1.54 4.21
N SER A 80 0.75 -2.07 3.44
CA SER A 80 0.72 -3.49 3.04
C SER A 80 2.00 -3.97 2.36
N ALA A 81 2.51 -3.18 1.41
CA ALA A 81 3.74 -3.51 0.69
C ALA A 81 4.98 -3.35 1.58
N TRP A 82 4.95 -2.46 2.58
CA TRP A 82 6.02 -2.36 3.57
C TRP A 82 6.02 -3.60 4.49
N TRP A 83 4.86 -3.97 5.02
CA TRP A 83 4.72 -5.16 5.86
C TRP A 83 5.11 -6.44 5.13
N SER A 84 4.83 -6.52 3.82
CA SER A 84 5.19 -7.68 3.00
C SER A 84 6.67 -7.76 2.65
N SER A 85 7.37 -6.63 2.51
CA SER A 85 8.78 -6.58 2.10
C SER A 85 9.75 -6.52 3.28
N THR A 86 9.28 -6.10 4.45
CA THR A 86 10.08 -6.01 5.66
C THR A 86 10.20 -7.37 6.36
N PRO A 87 11.40 -7.78 6.81
CA PRO A 87 11.57 -9.05 7.51
C PRO A 87 10.67 -9.19 8.75
N ALA A 88 10.17 -10.40 9.00
CA ALA A 88 9.32 -10.70 10.16
C ALA A 88 9.97 -10.26 11.49
N SER A 89 11.28 -10.45 11.64
CA SER A 89 12.02 -10.07 12.85
C SER A 89 12.00 -8.56 13.12
N ALA A 90 12.04 -7.73 12.09
CA ALA A 90 11.92 -6.27 12.22
C ALA A 90 10.51 -5.84 12.65
N GLN A 91 9.51 -6.70 12.46
CA GLN A 91 8.14 -6.52 12.93
C GLN A 91 7.88 -7.21 14.29
N GLY A 92 8.92 -7.80 14.90
CA GLY A 92 8.80 -8.57 16.13
C GLY A 92 7.94 -9.83 15.98
N LEU A 93 7.90 -10.40 14.78
CA LEU A 93 7.15 -11.61 14.43
C LEU A 93 8.11 -12.76 14.09
N ASN A 94 7.66 -13.99 14.28
CA ASN A 94 8.29 -15.13 13.63
C ASN A 94 7.80 -15.26 12.17
N PRO A 95 8.56 -15.93 11.28
CA PRO A 95 8.19 -16.02 9.87
C PRO A 95 6.83 -16.66 9.59
N SER A 96 6.43 -17.67 10.35
CA SER A 96 5.16 -18.38 10.15
C SER A 96 3.96 -17.49 10.47
N ASP A 97 4.03 -16.74 11.57
CA ASP A 97 2.95 -15.82 11.94
C ASP A 97 2.91 -14.59 11.03
N HIS A 98 4.07 -14.10 10.58
CA HIS A 98 4.12 -13.02 9.59
C HIS A 98 3.38 -13.40 8.30
N LEU A 99 3.66 -14.58 7.73
CA LEU A 99 2.94 -15.08 6.55
C LEU A 99 1.44 -15.26 6.82
N ARG A 100 1.07 -15.80 7.98
CA ARG A 100 -0.33 -15.99 8.38
C ARG A 100 -1.08 -14.66 8.47
N LEU A 101 -0.47 -13.62 9.04
CA LEU A 101 -1.08 -12.30 9.18
C LEU A 101 -1.22 -11.58 7.84
N LEU A 102 -0.21 -11.66 6.98
CA LEU A 102 -0.29 -11.14 5.61
C LEU A 102 -1.40 -11.82 4.81
N ASP A 103 -1.55 -13.13 4.97
CA ASP A 103 -2.62 -13.89 4.33
C ASP A 103 -4.01 -13.46 4.83
N ARG A 104 -4.18 -13.30 6.14
CA ARG A 104 -5.41 -12.77 6.74
C ARG A 104 -5.74 -11.36 6.26
N LEU A 105 -4.74 -10.48 6.18
CA LEU A 105 -4.89 -9.12 5.62
C LEU A 105 -5.40 -9.18 4.19
N ARG A 106 -4.79 -10.00 3.34
CA ARG A 106 -5.19 -10.12 1.93
C ARG A 106 -6.62 -10.65 1.78
N HIS A 107 -7.01 -11.64 2.56
CA HIS A 107 -8.38 -12.18 2.54
C HIS A 107 -9.40 -11.14 2.99
N ALA A 108 -9.18 -10.50 4.16
CA ALA A 108 -10.07 -9.48 4.68
C ALA A 108 -10.15 -8.26 3.76
N TRP A 109 -9.04 -7.88 3.12
CA TRP A 109 -9.00 -6.81 2.15
C TRP A 109 -9.85 -7.09 0.92
N VAL A 110 -9.77 -8.28 0.34
CA VAL A 110 -10.64 -8.67 -0.80
C VAL A 110 -12.12 -8.66 -0.41
N THR A 111 -12.44 -9.03 0.83
CA THR A 111 -13.81 -8.95 1.35
C THR A 111 -14.31 -7.50 1.44
N LEU A 112 -13.49 -6.58 1.95
CA LEU A 112 -13.86 -5.16 2.11
C LEU A 112 -13.80 -4.37 0.79
N HIS A 113 -12.83 -4.68 -0.06
CA HIS A 113 -12.43 -3.90 -1.21
C HIS A 113 -12.19 -4.80 -2.44
N PRO A 114 -13.24 -5.45 -2.98
CA PRO A 114 -13.10 -6.49 -4.01
C PRO A 114 -12.50 -6.00 -5.34
N THR A 115 -12.52 -4.69 -5.59
CA THR A 115 -12.03 -4.08 -6.83
C THR A 115 -10.72 -3.31 -6.66
N TRP A 116 -10.22 -3.15 -5.44
CA TRP A 116 -9.01 -2.38 -5.14
C TRP A 116 -7.93 -3.34 -4.66
N PRO A 117 -6.92 -3.69 -5.48
CA PRO A 117 -5.83 -4.53 -5.01
C PRO A 117 -4.97 -3.76 -4.00
N LEU A 118 -4.36 -4.48 -3.06
CA LEU A 118 -3.24 -3.93 -2.28
C LEU A 118 -2.03 -3.74 -3.20
N PRO A 119 -1.25 -2.66 -3.05
CA PRO A 119 -0.03 -2.47 -3.81
C PRO A 119 0.99 -3.57 -3.48
N VAL A 120 1.77 -3.96 -4.48
CA VAL A 120 2.92 -4.85 -4.27
C VAL A 120 4.17 -4.04 -3.92
N PRO A 121 5.16 -4.63 -3.23
CA PRO A 121 6.45 -3.97 -3.07
C PRO A 121 7.08 -3.69 -4.43
N GLY A 122 7.57 -2.47 -4.63
CA GLY A 122 8.38 -2.12 -5.78
C GLY A 122 9.65 -2.98 -5.86
N ALA A 123 9.97 -3.48 -7.05
CA ALA A 123 11.17 -4.29 -7.25
C ALA A 123 12.41 -3.39 -7.33
N ASN A 124 13.25 -3.33 -6.28
CA ASN A 124 14.53 -2.64 -6.32
C ASN A 124 15.41 -3.16 -7.49
N ARG A 125 15.42 -2.48 -8.63
CA ARG A 125 16.56 -2.50 -9.55
C ARG A 125 17.51 -1.40 -9.11
N GLN A 126 18.47 -1.77 -8.27
CA GLN A 126 19.68 -0.97 -8.08
C GLN A 126 20.38 -0.85 -9.45
N THR A 127 20.41 0.38 -9.97
CA THR A 127 21.41 0.95 -10.89
C THR A 127 21.70 0.19 -12.19
N ASP A 128 21.02 0.55 -13.28
CA ASP A 128 21.72 0.65 -14.57
C ASP A 128 22.23 2.10 -14.69
N PRO A 129 23.56 2.33 -14.79
CA PRO A 129 24.08 3.65 -15.09
C PRO A 129 23.60 4.08 -16.49
N GLN A 130 23.13 5.32 -16.60
CA GLN A 130 22.90 5.99 -17.88
C GLN A 130 24.22 6.22 -18.62
#